data_AF-U5HTM5-F1
#
_entry.id   AF-U5HTM5-F1
#
_cell.length_a   1.000
_cell.length_b   1.000
_cell.length_c   1.000
_cell.angle_alpha   90.00
_cell.angle_beta   90.00
_cell.angle_gamma   90.00
#
_symmetry.space_group_name_H-M   'P 1'
#
loop_
_entity.id
_entity.type
_entity.pdbx_description
1 polymer ?
#
loop_
_entity_poly.entity_id
_entity_poly.type
_entity_poly.pdbx_seq_one_letter_code
_entity_poly.pdbx_strand_id
1 'polypeptide(L)'
;VRQKNVKNIMLKNILDACGGALGYWSIGFALACGDGGKFIGATTEKFFLNDYDNYIDFFFQFTFAATAATIVAGTVAERCKMSAYLCYSVFLTAFVYPVVVHAIWNGNGFLSAFSDDPLLGIGMIDFAGSGVVHMTGGCTALVAAIILGPRIGRFYDAEGNALPEPVDFPPHSVALQVLGTFLL
;
A
#
# COMPACT_ATOMS: atom_id res chain seq x y z
N VAL A 1 0.57 17.85 5.33
CA VAL A 1 1.95 17.84 5.89
C VAL A 1 2.37 19.26 6.22
N ARG A 2 2.93 19.49 7.42
CA ARG A 2 3.48 20.79 7.85
C ARG A 2 4.87 21.01 7.25
N GLN A 3 5.25 22.27 7.03
CA GLN A 3 6.50 22.65 6.35
C GLN A 3 7.74 21.98 6.95
N LYS A 4 7.81 21.87 8.29
CA LYS A 4 8.92 21.22 9.00
C LYS A 4 9.16 19.75 8.64
N ASN A 5 8.16 19.07 8.06
CA ASN A 5 8.19 17.64 7.75
C ASN A 5 8.28 17.35 6.25
N VAL A 6 8.38 18.35 5.38
CA VAL A 6 8.37 18.17 3.91
C VAL A 6 9.52 17.29 3.44
N LYS A 7 10.75 17.53 3.91
CA LYS A 7 11.92 16.70 3.55
C LYS A 7 11.73 15.23 3.94
N ASN A 8 11.18 15.00 5.13
CA ASN A 8 10.94 13.65 5.64
C ASN A 8 9.91 12.89 4.79
N ILE A 9 8.81 13.53 4.38
CA ILE A 9 7.80 12.86 3.56
C ILE A 9 8.29 12.57 2.13
N MET A 10 9.07 13.49 1.54
CA MET A 10 9.66 13.26 0.21
C MET A 10 10.62 12.07 0.23
N LEU A 11 11.49 12.00 1.24
CA LEU A 11 12.40 10.86 1.41
C LEU A 11 11.64 9.55 1.66
N LYS A 12 10.56 9.59 2.45
CA LYS A 12 9.69 8.41 2.65
C LYS A 12 9.17 7.87 1.34
N ASN A 13 8.57 8.70 0.49
CA ASN A 13 7.97 8.24 -0.76
C ASN A 13 9.01 7.65 -1.74
N ILE A 14 10.23 8.19 -1.79
CA ILE A 14 11.30 7.62 -2.61
C ILE A 14 11.73 6.25 -2.08
N LEU A 15 11.97 6.16 -0.77
CA LEU A 15 12.38 4.90 -0.14
C LEU A 15 11.27 3.85 -0.18
N ASP A 16 10.01 4.27 -0.14
CA ASP A 16 8.82 3.44 -0.33
C ASP A 16 8.82 2.79 -1.71
N ALA A 17 9.07 3.59 -2.76
CA ALA A 17 9.16 3.07 -4.12
C ALA A 17 10.35 2.10 -4.29
N CYS A 18 11.54 2.44 -3.77
CA CYS A 18 12.71 1.58 -3.88
C CYS A 18 12.59 0.29 -3.06
N GLY A 19 12.20 0.40 -1.79
CA GLY A 19 12.01 -0.75 -0.91
C GLY A 19 10.84 -1.61 -1.38
N GLY A 20 9.75 -0.97 -1.79
CA GLY A 20 8.59 -1.61 -2.36
C GLY A 20 8.93 -2.42 -3.60
N ALA A 21 9.75 -1.86 -4.51
CA ALA A 21 10.24 -2.54 -5.71
C ALA A 21 11.05 -3.79 -5.35
N LEU A 22 11.98 -3.70 -4.40
CA LEU A 22 12.78 -4.85 -3.96
C LEU A 22 11.91 -5.94 -3.33
N GLY A 23 10.93 -5.56 -2.50
CA GLY A 23 9.97 -6.51 -1.89
C GLY A 23 9.11 -7.21 -2.94
N TYR A 24 8.56 -6.45 -3.89
CA TYR A 24 7.71 -6.98 -4.94
C TYR A 24 8.49 -7.85 -5.93
N TRP A 25 9.68 -7.40 -6.34
CA TRP A 25 10.58 -8.14 -7.23
C TRP A 25 11.03 -9.49 -6.64
N SER A 26 11.44 -9.51 -5.37
CA SER A 26 12.01 -10.71 -4.76
C SER A 26 10.99 -11.83 -4.55
N ILE A 27 9.86 -11.51 -3.91
CA ILE A 27 8.82 -12.49 -3.57
C ILE A 27 7.40 -12.05 -3.93
N GLY A 28 7.09 -10.75 -3.90
CA GLY A 28 5.71 -10.29 -4.00
C GLY A 28 5.05 -10.63 -5.33
N PHE A 29 5.77 -10.51 -6.44
CA PHE A 29 5.25 -10.85 -7.76
C PHE A 29 4.96 -12.34 -7.91
N ALA A 30 5.81 -13.20 -7.35
CA ALA A 30 5.59 -14.65 -7.33
C ALA A 30 4.33 -15.01 -6.52
N LEU A 31 4.14 -14.38 -5.36
CA LEU A 31 2.95 -14.62 -4.54
C LEU A 31 1.66 -14.10 -5.19
N ALA A 32 1.73 -12.95 -5.88
CA ALA A 32 0.58 -12.32 -6.52
C ALA A 32 0.17 -13.04 -7.81
N CYS A 33 1.13 -13.24 -8.71
CA CYS A 33 0.91 -13.66 -10.09
C CYS A 33 1.41 -15.08 -10.37
N GLY A 34 1.99 -15.78 -9.40
CA GLY A 34 2.34 -17.20 -9.52
C GLY A 34 1.10 -18.08 -9.62
N ASP A 35 1.29 -19.28 -10.15
CA ASP A 35 0.21 -20.23 -10.39
C ASP A 35 -0.02 -21.13 -9.17
N GLY A 36 -1.21 -21.74 -9.14
CA GLY A 36 -1.64 -22.62 -8.07
C GLY A 36 -1.90 -21.91 -6.75
N GLY A 37 -2.35 -22.68 -5.76
CA GLY A 37 -2.81 -22.14 -4.49
C GLY A 37 -4.12 -21.35 -4.62
N LYS A 38 -4.82 -21.17 -3.49
CA LYS A 38 -6.07 -20.38 -3.43
C LYS A 38 -5.88 -18.97 -2.88
N PHE A 39 -4.78 -18.75 -2.16
CA PHE A 39 -4.50 -17.53 -1.40
C PHE A 39 -3.21 -16.84 -1.83
N ILE A 40 -2.25 -17.62 -2.32
CA ILE A 40 -0.94 -17.17 -2.83
C ILE A 40 -0.52 -18.13 -3.94
N GLY A 41 0.33 -17.64 -4.83
CA GLY A 41 1.05 -18.48 -5.80
C GLY A 41 1.80 -19.59 -5.08
N ALA A 42 1.59 -20.83 -5.53
CA ALA A 42 2.17 -22.02 -4.92
C ALA A 42 3.40 -22.54 -5.68
N THR A 43 3.65 -22.05 -6.89
CA THR A 43 4.84 -22.40 -7.68
C THR A 43 6.04 -21.54 -7.29
N THR A 44 7.24 -22.06 -7.56
CA THR A 44 8.52 -21.36 -7.33
C THR A 44 8.94 -20.49 -8.51
N GLU A 45 8.10 -20.39 -9.53
CA GLU A 45 8.33 -19.55 -10.69
C GLU A 45 8.14 -18.07 -10.32
N LYS A 46 8.74 -17.14 -11.07
CA LYS A 46 8.60 -15.68 -10.88
C LYS A 46 9.21 -15.11 -9.59
N PHE A 47 9.73 -15.92 -8.67
CA PHE A 47 10.58 -15.42 -7.58
C PHE A 47 11.83 -14.77 -8.17
N PHE A 48 12.14 -13.54 -7.76
CA PHE A 48 13.21 -12.73 -8.37
C PHE A 48 13.05 -12.53 -9.89
N LEU A 49 11.85 -12.72 -10.43
CA LEU A 49 11.58 -12.83 -11.87
C LEU A 49 12.36 -13.96 -12.57
N ASN A 50 12.65 -15.04 -11.84
CA ASN A 50 13.33 -16.20 -12.41
C ASN A 50 12.52 -16.79 -13.56
N ASP A 51 13.16 -16.91 -14.73
CA ASP A 51 12.58 -17.39 -15.99
C ASP A 51 11.30 -16.65 -16.42
N TYR A 52 11.20 -15.36 -16.08
CA TYR A 52 10.05 -14.51 -16.41
C TYR A 52 10.47 -13.25 -17.18
N ASP A 53 10.24 -13.25 -18.50
CA ASP A 53 10.71 -12.20 -19.41
C ASP A 53 9.69 -11.08 -19.67
N ASN A 54 8.46 -11.17 -19.14
CA ASN A 54 7.45 -10.14 -19.34
C ASN A 54 7.59 -9.00 -18.32
N TYR A 55 8.63 -8.20 -18.46
CA TYR A 55 8.92 -7.07 -17.57
C TYR A 55 7.83 -5.98 -17.57
N ILE A 56 7.02 -5.89 -18.64
CA ILE A 56 5.92 -4.93 -18.73
C ILE A 56 4.82 -5.30 -17.73
N ASP A 57 4.44 -6.57 -17.67
CA ASP A 57 3.45 -7.05 -16.70
C ASP A 57 3.96 -6.95 -15.27
N PHE A 58 5.23 -7.31 -15.02
CA PHE A 58 5.86 -7.06 -13.71
C PHE A 58 5.78 -5.58 -13.31
N PHE A 59 6.19 -4.68 -14.20
CA PHE A 59 6.20 -3.24 -13.91
C PHE A 59 4.78 -2.72 -13.67
N PHE A 60 3.81 -3.16 -14.47
CA PHE A 60 2.41 -2.81 -14.30
C PHE A 60 1.88 -3.26 -12.93
N GLN A 61 2.15 -4.50 -12.51
CA GLN A 61 1.72 -5.00 -11.20
C GLN A 61 2.46 -4.32 -10.03
N PHE A 62 3.73 -4.02 -10.21
CA PHE A 62 4.53 -3.30 -9.23
C PHE A 62 3.98 -1.89 -8.95
N THR A 63 3.55 -1.14 -9.98
CA THR A 63 3.03 0.22 -9.75
C THR A 63 1.77 0.21 -8.89
N PHE A 64 0.89 -0.79 -9.03
CA PHE A 64 -0.25 -0.96 -8.12
C PHE A 64 0.17 -1.31 -6.69
N ALA A 65 1.15 -2.21 -6.52
CA ALA A 65 1.69 -2.54 -5.20
C ALA A 65 2.30 -1.30 -4.51
N ALA A 66 3.07 -0.50 -5.26
CA ALA A 66 3.64 0.75 -4.78
C ALA A 66 2.56 1.78 -4.41
N THR A 67 1.49 1.89 -5.22
CA THR A 67 0.34 2.74 -4.89
C THR A 67 -0.36 2.30 -3.60
N ALA A 68 -0.59 1.00 -3.41
CA ALA A 68 -1.19 0.48 -2.17
C ALA A 68 -0.33 0.80 -0.94
N ALA A 69 0.99 0.67 -1.04
CA ALA A 69 1.92 1.01 0.04
C ALA A 69 1.91 2.51 0.37
N THR A 70 1.94 3.36 -0.65
CA THR A 70 2.11 4.81 -0.47
C THR A 70 0.86 5.52 0.06
N ILE A 71 -0.33 4.92 -0.05
CA ILE A 71 -1.57 5.42 0.61
C ILE A 71 -1.33 5.63 2.11
N VAL A 72 -0.54 4.76 2.74
CA VAL A 72 -0.27 4.83 4.19
C VAL A 72 0.71 5.96 4.54
N ALA A 73 1.58 6.38 3.62
CA ALA A 73 2.59 7.43 3.81
C ALA A 73 2.00 8.72 4.38
N GLY A 74 0.89 9.17 3.78
CA GLY A 74 0.20 10.40 4.17
C GLY A 74 -0.43 10.29 5.56
N THR A 75 -1.01 9.14 5.88
CA THR A 75 -1.73 8.90 7.13
C THR A 75 -0.80 8.92 8.35
N VAL A 76 0.38 8.31 8.20
CA VAL A 76 1.38 8.17 9.26
C VAL A 76 2.44 9.27 9.27
N ALA A 77 2.26 10.28 8.40
CA ALA A 77 3.17 11.40 8.27
C ALA A 77 3.43 12.10 9.62
N GLU A 78 4.62 12.66 9.75
CA GLU A 78 5.09 13.48 10.89
C GLU A 78 5.34 12.74 12.21
N ARG A 79 4.81 11.53 12.40
CA ARG A 79 4.89 10.81 13.70
C ARG A 79 5.32 9.34 13.62
N CYS A 80 5.39 8.76 12.43
CA CYS A 80 5.99 7.44 12.24
C CYS A 80 7.50 7.54 12.00
N LYS A 81 8.28 6.70 12.69
CA LYS A 81 9.72 6.53 12.47
C LYS A 81 9.99 6.04 11.04
N MET A 82 11.05 6.55 10.41
CA MET A 82 11.39 6.19 9.02
C MET A 82 11.65 4.69 8.86
N SER A 83 12.42 4.09 9.76
CA SER A 83 12.73 2.65 9.71
C SER A 83 11.47 1.79 9.81
N ALA A 84 10.56 2.12 10.74
CA ALA A 84 9.29 1.42 10.88
C ALA A 84 8.44 1.53 9.61
N TYR A 85 8.42 2.71 8.98
CA TYR A 85 7.72 2.92 7.72
C TYR A 85 8.29 2.08 6.56
N LEU A 86 9.62 2.02 6.44
CA LEU A 86 10.28 1.23 5.40
C LEU A 86 10.04 -0.27 5.59
N CYS A 87 10.16 -0.77 6.82
CA CYS A 87 9.85 -2.18 7.12
C CYS A 87 8.39 -2.52 6.78
N TYR A 88 7.47 -1.63 7.13
CA TYR A 88 6.06 -1.77 6.79
C TYR A 88 5.83 -1.82 5.27
N SER A 89 6.41 -0.88 4.53
CA SER A 89 6.28 -0.79 3.07
C SER A 89 6.75 -2.07 2.38
N VAL A 90 7.97 -2.52 2.71
CA VAL A 90 8.54 -3.76 2.16
C VAL A 90 7.65 -4.95 2.51
N PHE A 91 7.16 -5.03 3.76
CA PHE A 91 6.29 -6.14 4.15
C PHE A 91 4.94 -6.12 3.43
N LEU A 92 4.36 -4.94 3.21
CA LEU A 92 3.11 -4.81 2.48
C LEU A 92 3.30 -5.26 1.03
N THR A 93 4.30 -4.74 0.32
CA THR A 93 4.52 -5.07 -1.09
C THR A 93 5.03 -6.49 -1.29
N ALA A 94 5.82 -7.04 -0.36
CA ALA A 94 6.36 -8.38 -0.47
C ALA A 94 5.36 -9.47 -0.08
N PHE A 95 4.36 -9.18 0.77
CA PHE A 95 3.48 -10.21 1.32
C PHE A 95 1.99 -9.83 1.36
N VAL A 96 1.61 -8.81 2.13
CA VAL A 96 0.18 -8.54 2.40
C VAL A 96 -0.59 -8.20 1.13
N TYR A 97 -0.08 -7.27 0.32
CA TYR A 97 -0.72 -6.87 -0.92
C TYR A 97 -0.74 -8.01 -1.96
N PRO A 98 0.37 -8.74 -2.21
CA PRO A 98 0.37 -9.92 -3.07
C PRO A 98 -0.69 -10.98 -2.76
N VAL A 99 -0.94 -11.27 -1.48
CA VAL A 99 -1.99 -12.21 -1.06
C VAL A 99 -3.37 -11.73 -1.52
N VAL A 100 -3.64 -10.43 -1.40
CA VAL A 100 -4.92 -9.82 -1.84
C VAL A 100 -5.04 -9.85 -3.36
N VAL A 101 -3.96 -9.52 -4.08
CA VAL A 101 -3.91 -9.61 -5.55
C VAL A 101 -4.21 -11.03 -5.99
N HIS A 102 -3.53 -12.02 -5.41
CA HIS A 102 -3.72 -13.41 -5.80
C HIS A 102 -5.15 -13.87 -5.52
N ALA A 103 -5.70 -13.54 -4.34
CA ALA A 103 -7.05 -13.94 -3.98
C ALA A 103 -8.13 -13.42 -4.95
N ILE A 104 -7.99 -12.20 -5.47
CA ILE A 104 -9.05 -11.49 -6.21
C ILE A 104 -8.79 -11.41 -7.72
N TRP A 105 -7.54 -11.25 -8.16
CA TRP A 105 -7.19 -11.04 -9.57
C TRP A 105 -6.58 -12.26 -10.26
N ASN A 106 -5.97 -13.18 -9.52
CA ASN A 106 -5.41 -14.38 -10.12
C ASN A 106 -6.53 -15.40 -10.40
N GLY A 107 -6.50 -16.11 -11.54
CA GLY A 107 -7.51 -17.14 -11.87
C GLY A 107 -7.57 -18.31 -10.86
N ASN A 108 -6.49 -18.57 -10.11
CA ASN A 108 -6.48 -19.57 -9.04
C ASN A 108 -6.98 -19.02 -7.69
N GLY A 109 -7.19 -17.71 -7.59
CA GLY A 109 -7.64 -17.03 -6.37
C GLY A 109 -9.05 -17.43 -5.94
N PHE A 110 -9.26 -17.63 -4.64
CA PHE A 110 -10.55 -18.08 -4.10
C PHE A 110 -11.70 -17.06 -4.22
N LEU A 111 -11.39 -15.76 -4.35
CA LEU A 111 -12.36 -14.70 -4.59
C LEU A 111 -12.41 -14.30 -6.06
N SER A 112 -11.59 -14.88 -6.92
CA SER A 112 -11.43 -14.39 -8.27
C SER A 112 -12.69 -14.62 -9.11
N ALA A 113 -13.17 -13.56 -9.76
CA ALA A 113 -14.20 -13.66 -10.78
C ALA A 113 -13.69 -14.36 -12.07
N PHE A 114 -12.38 -14.55 -12.19
CA PHE A 114 -11.74 -15.26 -13.31
C PHE A 114 -11.44 -16.73 -13.00
N SER A 115 -11.89 -17.23 -11.84
CA SER A 115 -11.69 -18.63 -11.48
C SER A 115 -12.62 -19.56 -12.27
N ASP A 116 -12.16 -20.79 -12.51
CA ASP A 116 -13.00 -21.83 -13.11
C ASP A 116 -14.19 -22.22 -12.22
N ASP A 117 -14.07 -22.01 -10.91
CA ASP A 117 -15.12 -22.22 -9.90
C ASP A 117 -15.24 -20.98 -8.99
N PRO A 118 -15.84 -19.86 -9.47
CA PRO A 118 -15.93 -18.64 -8.71
C PRO A 118 -16.75 -18.80 -7.44
N LEU A 119 -16.34 -18.14 -6.36
CA LEU A 119 -17.11 -18.11 -5.12
C LEU A 119 -18.54 -17.60 -5.38
N LEU A 120 -19.53 -18.38 -4.94
CA LEU A 120 -20.96 -18.12 -5.18
C LEU A 120 -21.37 -18.04 -6.67
N GLY A 121 -20.56 -18.60 -7.57
CA GLY A 121 -20.80 -18.60 -9.02
C GLY A 121 -20.52 -17.28 -9.73
N ILE A 122 -19.99 -16.27 -9.01
CA ILE A 122 -19.67 -14.95 -9.58
C ILE A 122 -18.25 -14.46 -9.24
N GLY A 123 -17.71 -14.78 -8.07
CA GLY A 123 -16.49 -14.18 -7.55
C GLY A 123 -16.61 -12.68 -7.25
N MET A 124 -15.49 -12.05 -6.92
CA MET A 124 -15.34 -10.63 -6.67
C MET A 124 -14.85 -9.92 -7.94
N ILE A 125 -15.58 -8.89 -8.34
CA ILE A 125 -15.21 -8.04 -9.47
C ILE A 125 -14.53 -6.78 -8.94
N ASP A 126 -13.26 -6.62 -9.28
CA ASP A 126 -12.52 -5.39 -9.05
C ASP A 126 -11.67 -5.10 -10.30
N PHE A 127 -12.07 -4.13 -11.11
CA PHE A 127 -11.45 -3.92 -12.42
C PHE A 127 -10.05 -3.29 -12.34
N ALA A 128 -9.87 -2.33 -11.42
CA ALA A 128 -8.67 -1.49 -11.37
C ALA A 128 -8.17 -1.21 -9.94
N GLY A 129 -8.72 -1.91 -8.93
CA GLY A 129 -8.14 -1.96 -7.60
C GLY A 129 -8.85 -1.08 -6.58
N SER A 130 -10.16 -0.87 -6.72
CA SER A 130 -10.92 -0.18 -5.67
C SER A 130 -10.83 -0.94 -4.34
N GLY A 131 -10.92 -2.28 -4.41
CA GLY A 131 -10.67 -3.17 -3.29
C GLY A 131 -9.18 -3.50 -3.14
N VAL A 132 -8.60 -4.13 -4.16
CA VAL A 132 -7.25 -4.72 -4.12
C VAL A 132 -6.19 -3.68 -3.74
N VAL A 133 -6.31 -2.43 -4.22
CA VAL A 133 -5.31 -1.38 -4.01
C VAL A 133 -5.78 -0.38 -2.97
N HIS A 134 -6.91 0.30 -3.22
CA HIS A 134 -7.35 1.41 -2.40
C HIS A 134 -7.92 0.96 -1.05
N MET A 135 -8.73 -0.10 -1.00
CA MET A 135 -9.23 -0.64 0.26
C MET A 135 -8.10 -1.29 1.07
N THR A 136 -7.22 -2.07 0.45
CA THR A 136 -6.03 -2.62 1.13
C THR A 136 -5.17 -1.53 1.76
N GLY A 137 -4.80 -0.50 0.98
CA GLY A 137 -4.03 0.63 1.48
C GLY A 137 -4.79 1.45 2.54
N GLY A 138 -6.10 1.66 2.35
CA GLY A 138 -6.96 2.41 3.27
C GLY A 138 -7.19 1.70 4.61
N CYS A 139 -7.48 0.40 4.60
CA CYS A 139 -7.60 -0.40 5.82
C CYS A 139 -6.27 -0.45 6.57
N THR A 140 -5.16 -0.60 5.84
CA THR A 140 -3.83 -0.58 6.46
C THR A 140 -3.50 0.79 7.05
N ALA A 141 -3.85 1.87 6.35
CA ALA A 141 -3.72 3.24 6.84
C ALA A 141 -4.53 3.45 8.13
N LEU A 142 -5.76 2.94 8.18
CA LEU A 142 -6.62 3.03 9.37
C LEU A 142 -6.00 2.31 10.56
N VAL A 143 -5.57 1.06 10.39
CA VAL A 143 -4.91 0.28 11.44
C VAL A 143 -3.62 0.99 11.91
N ALA A 144 -2.80 1.48 10.98
CA ALA A 144 -1.60 2.22 11.32
C ALA A 144 -1.89 3.52 12.08
N ALA A 145 -2.97 4.24 11.73
CA ALA A 145 -3.41 5.44 12.43
C ALA A 145 -3.86 5.15 13.86
N ILE A 146 -4.57 4.04 14.08
CA ILE A 146 -5.00 3.59 15.41
C ILE A 146 -3.78 3.27 16.28
N ILE A 147 -2.82 2.51 15.76
CA ILE A 147 -1.61 2.10 16.49
C ILE A 147 -0.73 3.30 16.84
N LEU A 148 -0.51 4.22 15.89
CA LEU A 148 0.33 5.41 16.10
C LEU A 148 -0.35 6.48 16.96
N GLY A 149 -1.68 6.49 16.98
CA GLY A 149 -2.45 7.55 17.61
C GLY A 149 -2.41 8.89 16.87
N PRO A 150 -2.99 9.93 17.47
CA PRO A 150 -3.11 11.25 16.86
C PRO A 150 -1.78 12.00 16.80
N ARG A 151 -1.71 13.05 15.97
CA ARG A 151 -0.61 14.01 15.99
C ARG A 151 -0.65 14.80 17.31
N ILE A 152 0.52 15.00 17.92
CA ILE A 152 0.68 15.87 19.10
C ILE A 152 0.10 17.25 18.79
N GLY A 153 -0.72 17.77 19.71
CA GLY A 153 -1.41 19.05 19.59
C GLY A 153 -2.67 19.03 18.73
N ARG A 154 -3.15 17.86 18.26
CA ARG A 154 -4.44 17.78 17.53
C ARG A 154 -5.64 17.78 18.46
N PHE A 155 -5.60 16.95 19.50
CA PHE A 155 -6.73 16.71 20.41
C PHE A 155 -6.40 16.95 21.88
N TYR A 156 -5.12 17.03 22.23
CA TYR A 156 -4.64 17.17 23.60
C TYR A 156 -3.62 18.31 23.69
N ASP A 157 -3.62 19.02 24.82
CA ASP A 157 -2.61 20.03 25.17
C ASP A 157 -1.26 19.39 25.55
N ALA A 158 -0.29 20.20 26.00
CA ALA A 158 1.05 19.72 26.38
C ALA A 158 1.04 18.88 27.67
N GLU A 159 0.04 19.10 28.51
CA GLU A 159 -0.21 18.44 29.79
C GLU A 159 -1.04 17.15 29.63
N GLY A 160 -1.61 16.91 28.45
CA GLY A 160 -2.39 15.73 28.10
C GLY A 160 -3.91 15.89 28.27
N ASN A 161 -4.40 17.08 28.60
CA ASN A 161 -5.83 17.35 28.72
C ASN A 161 -6.47 17.48 27.33
N ALA A 162 -7.71 17.02 27.20
CA ALA A 162 -8.45 17.16 25.95
C ALA A 162 -8.71 18.63 25.62
N LEU A 163 -8.49 19.00 24.36
CA LEU A 163 -8.82 20.32 23.84
C LEU A 163 -10.34 20.46 23.63
N PRO A 164 -10.91 21.67 23.79
CA PRO A 164 -12.34 21.90 23.52
C PRO A 164 -12.75 21.54 22.09
N GLU A 165 -11.84 21.81 21.14
CA GLU A 165 -12.03 21.52 19.72
C GLU A 165 -10.71 21.01 19.11
N PRO A 166 -10.74 20.12 18.11
CA PRO A 166 -9.54 19.65 17.43
C PRO A 166 -8.82 20.77 16.67
N VAL A 167 -7.49 20.89 16.85
CA VAL A 167 -6.68 21.94 16.18
C VAL A 167 -6.37 21.56 14.74
N ASP A 168 -6.75 22.41 13.79
CA ASP A 168 -6.42 22.24 12.38
C ASP A 168 -4.95 22.47 12.05
N PHE A 169 -4.43 21.62 11.16
CA PHE A 169 -3.07 21.76 10.64
C PHE A 169 -3.13 22.24 9.19
N PRO A 170 -2.87 23.54 8.92
CA PRO A 170 -2.95 24.07 7.57
C PRO A 170 -1.95 23.36 6.64
N PRO A 171 -2.28 23.24 5.34
CA PRO A 171 -1.36 22.69 4.36
C PRO A 171 -0.15 23.61 4.19
N HIS A 172 1.04 23.04 3.99
CA HIS A 172 2.24 23.82 3.72
C HIS A 172 2.27 24.44 2.31
N SER A 173 1.54 23.85 1.34
CA SER A 173 1.45 24.35 -0.04
C SER A 173 0.20 23.81 -0.74
N VAL A 174 -0.72 24.71 -1.09
CA VAL A 174 -1.92 24.38 -1.89
C VAL A 174 -1.55 24.10 -3.34
N ALA A 175 -0.54 24.81 -3.89
CA ALA A 175 -0.08 24.58 -5.26
C ALA A 175 0.47 23.15 -5.45
N LEU A 176 1.24 22.63 -4.48
CA LEU A 176 1.72 21.24 -4.54
C LEU A 176 0.59 20.22 -4.36
N GLN A 177 -0.45 20.56 -3.59
CA GLN A 177 -1.64 19.71 -3.47
C GLN A 177 -2.37 19.61 -4.82
N VAL A 178 -2.61 20.74 -5.48
CA VAL A 178 -3.24 20.79 -6.80
C VAL A 178 -2.41 20.06 -7.86
N LEU A 179 -1.08 20.28 -7.87
CA LEU A 179 -0.18 19.55 -8.76
C LEU A 179 -0.26 18.04 -8.54
N GLY A 180 -0.25 17.60 -7.28
CA GLY A 180 -0.43 16.19 -6.93
C GLY A 180 -1.77 15.63 -7.41
N THR A 181 -2.86 16.38 -7.29
CA THR A 181 -4.18 15.98 -7.77
C THR A 181 -4.24 15.83 -9.29
N PHE A 182 -3.50 16.63 -10.07
CA PHE A 182 -3.43 16.46 -11.52
C PHE A 182 -2.59 15.26 -11.97
N LEU A 183 -1.66 14.80 -11.13
CA LEU A 183 -0.80 13.66 -11.43
C LEU A 183 -1.43 12.31 -11.03
N LEU A 184 -2.37 12.31 -10.07
CA LEU A 184 -3.15 11.16 -9.63
C LEU A 184 -4.35 10.92 -10.55
#